data_AF-A0A9D7R826-F1
#
_entry.id   AF-A0A9D7R826-F1
#
_cell.length_a   1.000
_cell.length_b   1.000
_cell.length_c   1.000
_cell.angle_alpha   90.00
_cell.angle_beta   90.00
_cell.angle_gamma   90.00
#
_symmetry.space_group_name_H-M   'P 1'
#
loop_
_entity.id
_entity.type
_entity.pdbx_description
1 polymer ?
#
loop_
_entity_poly.entity_id
_entity_poly.type
_entity_poly.pdbx_seq_one_letter_code
_entity_poly.pdbx_strand_id
1 'polypeptide(L)'
;MRATIDRLKQTQADLVQADKLASLGALVAGVAHELNTPIGNALVTASALEDATRALEASMVRGEMRKSTLTYFVESTVPMAELIGRSCRRAADLIHSFKQVAVDQTSEQRRTFDLNQLVEDNIAALRPQLSRSAVGDCGRHSRRYCLR
;
A
#
# COMPACT_ATOMS: atom_id res chain seq x y z
N MET A 1 -28.14 -42.50 14.14
CA MET A 1 -27.28 -41.67 15.01
C MET A 1 -25.92 -41.37 14.38
N ARG A 2 -25.16 -42.36 13.88
CA ARG A 2 -23.86 -42.15 13.18
C ARG A 2 -23.96 -41.27 11.93
N ALA A 3 -24.90 -41.56 11.02
CA ALA A 3 -25.13 -40.77 9.81
C ALA A 3 -25.49 -39.28 10.09
N THR A 4 -26.14 -39.00 11.23
CA THR A 4 -26.47 -37.63 11.64
C THR A 4 -25.24 -36.87 12.12
N ILE A 5 -24.33 -37.54 12.84
CA ILE A 5 -23.04 -36.98 13.27
C ILE A 5 -22.13 -36.74 12.07
N ASP A 6 -22.08 -37.69 11.12
CA ASP A 6 -21.27 -37.55 9.91
C ASP A 6 -21.78 -36.41 9.02
N ARG A 7 -23.10 -36.26 8.89
CA ARG A 7 -23.71 -35.13 8.17
C ARG A 7 -23.43 -33.78 8.85
N LEU A 8 -23.46 -33.73 10.19
CA LEU A 8 -23.12 -32.51 10.94
C LEU A 8 -21.65 -32.12 10.74
N LYS A 9 -20.74 -33.11 10.80
CA LYS A 9 -19.31 -32.90 10.54
C LYS A 9 -19.04 -32.42 9.11
N GLN A 10 -19.74 -32.99 8.14
CA GLN A 10 -19.64 -32.56 6.75
C GLN A 10 -20.12 -31.11 6.57
N THR A 11 -21.30 -30.76 7.10
CA THR A 11 -21.80 -29.38 7.05
C THR A 11 -20.86 -28.40 7.77
N GLN A 12 -20.27 -28.80 8.90
CA GLN A 12 -19.28 -27.96 9.59
C GLN A 12 -18.02 -27.75 8.73
N ALA A 13 -17.53 -28.79 8.06
CA ALA A 13 -16.40 -28.68 7.13
C ALA A 13 -16.74 -27.77 5.94
N ASP A 14 -17.94 -27.90 5.38
CA ASP A 14 -18.41 -27.07 4.27
C ASP A 14 -18.53 -25.60 4.69
N LEU A 15 -19.03 -25.32 5.90
CA LEU A 15 -19.09 -23.97 6.46
C LEU A 15 -17.70 -23.36 6.67
N VAL A 16 -16.75 -24.13 7.20
CA VAL A 16 -15.35 -23.68 7.35
C VAL A 16 -14.73 -23.38 5.99
N GLN A 17 -15.02 -24.18 4.97
CA GLN A 17 -14.51 -23.96 3.62
C GLN A 17 -15.12 -22.71 2.97
N ALA A 18 -16.43 -22.50 3.16
CA ALA A 18 -17.11 -21.30 2.67
C ALA A 18 -16.56 -20.03 3.32
N ASP A 19 -16.28 -20.05 4.62
CA ASP A 19 -15.71 -18.92 5.36
C ASP A 19 -14.28 -18.57 4.90
N LYS A 20 -13.46 -19.59 4.60
CA LYS A 20 -12.12 -19.42 4.01
C LYS A 20 -12.17 -18.74 2.65
N LEU A 21 -13.10 -19.17 1.77
CA LEU A 21 -13.27 -18.58 0.44
C LEU A 21 -13.79 -17.14 0.52
N ALA A 22 -14.74 -16.87 1.43
CA ALA A 22 -15.24 -15.51 1.66
C ALA A 22 -14.13 -14.58 2.17
N SER A 23 -13.32 -15.05 3.13
CA SER A 23 -12.17 -14.31 3.67
C SER A 23 -11.12 -14.01 2.60
N LEU A 24 -10.80 -14.99 1.73
CA LEU A 24 -9.91 -14.79 0.58
C LEU A 24 -10.48 -13.76 -0.40
N GLY A 25 -11.78 -13.84 -0.70
CA GLY A 25 -12.47 -12.89 -1.58
C GLY A 25 -12.42 -11.45 -1.05
N ALA A 26 -12.67 -11.26 0.23
CA ALA A 26 -12.56 -9.95 0.89
C ALA A 26 -11.12 -9.40 0.82
N LEU A 27 -10.12 -10.27 1.01
CA LEU A 27 -8.71 -9.88 0.97
C LEU A 27 -8.27 -9.48 -0.44
N VAL A 28 -8.65 -10.26 -1.46
CA VAL A 28 -8.38 -9.93 -2.87
C VAL A 28 -9.02 -8.59 -3.25
N ALA A 29 -10.28 -8.37 -2.84
CA ALA A 29 -10.97 -7.11 -3.09
C ALA A 29 -10.28 -5.92 -2.41
N GLY A 30 -9.82 -6.09 -1.17
CA GLY A 30 -9.07 -5.07 -0.44
C GLY A 30 -7.74 -4.71 -1.13
N VAL A 31 -6.98 -5.71 -1.57
CA VAL A 31 -5.72 -5.49 -2.29
C VAL A 31 -5.96 -4.82 -3.64
N ALA A 32 -6.98 -5.23 -4.39
CA ALA A 32 -7.34 -4.57 -5.64
C ALA A 32 -7.67 -3.08 -5.42
N HIS A 33 -8.44 -2.77 -4.37
CA HIS A 33 -8.78 -1.39 -4.03
C HIS A 33 -7.54 -0.55 -3.68
N GLU A 34 -6.66 -1.09 -2.83
CA GLU A 34 -5.43 -0.41 -2.42
C GLU A 34 -4.41 -0.27 -3.57
N LEU A 35 -4.41 -1.18 -4.55
CA LEU A 35 -3.57 -1.09 -5.75
C LEU A 35 -4.05 -0.02 -6.73
N ASN A 36 -5.37 0.17 -6.85
CA ASN A 36 -5.92 1.13 -7.80
C ASN A 36 -5.43 2.56 -7.55
N THR A 37 -5.25 2.96 -6.30
CA THR A 37 -4.82 4.32 -5.94
C THR A 37 -3.42 4.67 -6.45
N PRO A 38 -2.34 3.93 -6.09
CA PRO A 38 -1.01 4.21 -6.63
C PRO A 38 -0.97 4.06 -8.16
N ILE A 39 -1.65 3.07 -8.74
CA ILE A 39 -1.68 2.89 -10.20
C ILE A 39 -2.35 4.11 -10.88
N GLY A 40 -3.49 4.56 -10.36
CA GLY A 40 -4.18 5.75 -10.87
C GLY A 40 -3.32 7.01 -10.78
N ASN A 41 -2.64 7.22 -9.65
CA ASN A 41 -1.73 8.36 -9.49
C ASN A 41 -0.56 8.31 -10.48
N ALA A 42 0.04 7.13 -10.68
CA ALA A 42 1.11 6.95 -11.67
C ALA A 42 0.60 7.27 -13.08
N LEU A 43 -0.58 6.77 -13.45
CA LEU A 43 -1.18 6.98 -14.77
C LEU A 43 -1.48 8.46 -15.04
N VAL A 44 -2.18 9.14 -14.13
CA VAL A 44 -2.50 10.56 -14.26
C VAL A 44 -1.23 11.40 -14.40
N THR A 45 -0.22 11.10 -13.58
CA THR A 45 1.06 11.83 -13.61
C THR A 45 1.83 11.56 -14.90
N ALA A 46 1.82 10.31 -15.38
CA ALA A 46 2.44 9.93 -16.65
C ALA A 46 1.77 10.63 -17.83
N SER A 47 0.42 10.71 -17.85
CA SER A 47 -0.32 11.45 -18.86
C SER A 47 0.02 12.94 -18.84
N ALA A 48 0.09 13.57 -17.66
CA ALA A 48 0.50 14.97 -17.54
C ALA A 48 1.93 15.21 -18.04
N LEU A 49 2.85 14.29 -17.77
CA LEU A 49 4.22 14.34 -18.31
C LEU A 49 4.24 14.19 -19.84
N GLU A 50 3.43 13.30 -20.39
CA GLU A 50 3.30 13.11 -21.83
C GLU A 50 2.78 14.38 -22.53
N ASP A 51 1.75 15.01 -21.96
CA ASP A 51 1.19 16.28 -22.45
C ASP A 51 2.22 17.41 -22.37
N ALA A 52 2.94 17.53 -21.26
CA ALA A 52 4.01 18.51 -21.10
C ALA A 52 5.14 18.30 -22.12
N THR A 53 5.49 17.03 -22.39
CA THR A 53 6.52 16.67 -23.37
C THR A 53 6.08 17.04 -24.79
N ARG A 54 4.82 16.74 -25.16
CA ARG A 54 4.26 17.14 -26.47
C ARG A 54 4.20 18.66 -26.64
N ALA A 55 3.83 19.39 -25.58
CA ALA A 55 3.80 20.86 -25.63
C ALA A 55 5.21 21.46 -25.83
N LEU A 56 6.23 20.87 -25.21
CA LEU A 56 7.61 21.26 -25.40
C LEU A 56 8.07 20.99 -26.84
N GLU A 57 7.83 19.77 -27.34
CA GLU A 57 8.15 19.37 -28.72
C GLU A 57 7.52 20.32 -29.75
N ALA A 58 6.22 20.61 -29.62
CA ALA A 58 5.53 21.55 -30.52
C ALA A 58 6.12 22.97 -30.48
N SER A 59 6.64 23.39 -29.32
CA SER A 59 7.31 24.69 -29.17
C SER A 59 8.70 24.69 -29.79
N MET A 60 9.41 23.55 -29.76
CA MET A 60 10.70 23.37 -30.46
C MET A 60 10.51 23.44 -31.98
N VAL A 61 9.54 22.68 -32.51
CA VAL A 61 9.29 22.59 -33.95
C VAL A 61 8.87 23.95 -34.54
N ARG A 62 8.09 24.74 -33.80
CA ARG A 62 7.68 26.09 -34.22
C ARG A 62 8.79 27.14 -34.09
N GLY A 63 9.92 26.82 -33.45
CA GLY A 63 11.00 27.78 -33.19
C GLY A 63 10.63 28.84 -32.13
N GLU A 64 9.58 28.61 -31.34
CA GLU A 64 9.06 29.55 -30.33
C GLU A 64 9.57 29.25 -28.91
N MET A 65 10.59 28.39 -28.80
CA MET A 65 11.10 27.95 -27.50
C MET A 65 11.74 29.09 -26.72
N ARG A 66 11.18 29.36 -25.54
CA ARG A 66 11.73 30.31 -24.56
C ARG A 66 12.46 29.57 -23.46
N LYS A 67 13.50 30.19 -22.90
CA LYS A 67 14.22 29.68 -21.72
C LYS A 67 13.27 29.40 -20.55
N SER A 68 12.29 30.27 -20.32
CA SER A 68 11.28 30.09 -19.27
C SER A 68 10.43 28.82 -19.45
N THR A 69 10.06 28.48 -20.69
CA THR A 69 9.30 27.26 -21.00
C THR A 69 10.13 26.01 -20.72
N LEU A 70 11.40 26.02 -21.12
CA LEU A 70 12.32 24.92 -20.85
C LEU A 70 12.57 24.75 -19.34
N THR A 71 12.80 25.85 -18.62
CA THR A 71 12.97 25.83 -17.15
C THR A 71 11.73 25.25 -16.48
N TYR A 72 10.53 25.72 -16.83
CA TYR A 72 9.28 25.18 -16.29
C TYR A 72 9.09 23.68 -16.58
N PHE A 73 9.42 23.22 -17.79
CA PHE A 73 9.37 21.81 -18.15
C PHE A 73 10.29 20.96 -17.27
N VAL A 74 11.55 21.38 -17.09
CA VAL A 74 12.51 20.65 -16.25
C VAL A 74 12.07 20.63 -14.79
N GLU A 75 11.61 21.77 -14.26
CA GLU A 75 11.13 21.90 -12.87
C GLU A 75 9.88 21.06 -12.60
N SER A 76 9.01 20.88 -13.60
CA SER A 76 7.79 20.06 -13.47
C SER A 76 8.04 18.57 -13.74
N THR A 77 9.01 18.21 -14.57
CA THR A 77 9.28 16.81 -14.95
C THR A 77 9.88 15.98 -13.81
N VAL A 78 10.81 16.54 -13.03
CA VAL A 78 11.43 15.84 -11.90
C VAL A 78 10.40 15.36 -10.87
N PRO A 79 9.53 16.23 -10.30
CA PRO A 79 8.54 15.78 -9.32
C PRO A 79 7.49 14.83 -9.92
N MET A 80 7.15 14.95 -11.22
CA MET A 80 6.29 13.99 -11.91
C MET A 80 6.92 12.59 -11.95
N ALA A 81 8.18 12.48 -12.37
CA ALA A 81 8.91 11.22 -12.41
C ALA A 81 9.05 10.59 -11.01
N GLU A 82 9.31 11.40 -9.99
CA GLU A 82 9.37 10.93 -8.61
C GLU A 82 8.02 10.39 -8.11
N LEU A 83 6.92 11.09 -8.42
CA LEU A 83 5.58 10.67 -8.01
C LEU A 83 5.19 9.34 -8.68
N ILE A 84 5.47 9.19 -9.97
CA ILE A 84 5.31 7.91 -10.69
C ILE A 84 6.13 6.82 -10.00
N GLY A 85 7.41 7.07 -9.73
CA GLY A 85 8.29 6.10 -9.08
C GLY A 85 7.81 5.69 -7.68
N ARG A 86 7.34 6.64 -6.86
CA ARG A 86 6.78 6.35 -5.53
C ARG A 86 5.49 5.54 -5.62
N SER A 87 4.60 5.89 -6.55
CA SER A 87 3.37 5.17 -6.81
C SER A 87 3.64 3.72 -7.23
N CYS A 88 4.55 3.49 -8.18
CA CYS A 88 4.92 2.15 -8.61
C CYS A 88 5.55 1.32 -7.48
N ARG A 89 6.43 1.91 -6.65
CA ARG A 89 6.98 1.22 -5.47
C ARG A 89 5.89 0.80 -4.50
N ARG A 90 4.95 1.70 -4.18
CA ARG A 90 3.82 1.38 -3.30
C ARG A 90 2.96 0.23 -3.85
N ALA A 91 2.70 0.22 -5.16
CA ALA A 91 1.99 -0.89 -5.79
C ALA A 91 2.75 -2.21 -5.68
N ALA A 92 4.08 -2.18 -5.88
CA ALA A 92 4.93 -3.36 -5.70
C ALA A 92 4.94 -3.87 -4.25
N ASP A 93 4.98 -2.99 -3.26
CA ASP A 93 4.94 -3.35 -1.84
C ASP A 93 3.61 -4.04 -1.45
N LEU A 94 2.49 -3.56 -2.00
CA LEU A 94 1.17 -4.17 -1.82
C LEU A 94 1.11 -5.59 -2.44
N ILE A 95 1.65 -5.76 -3.66
CA ILE A 95 1.75 -7.07 -4.30
C ILE A 95 2.63 -8.02 -3.47
N HIS A 96 3.77 -7.53 -2.98
CA HIS A 96 4.65 -8.33 -2.13
C HIS A 96 3.95 -8.78 -0.84
N SER A 97 3.28 -7.85 -0.16
CA SER A 97 2.52 -8.12 1.07
C SER A 97 1.40 -9.13 0.84
N PHE A 98 0.64 -8.97 -0.25
CA PHE A 98 -0.41 -9.93 -0.63
C PHE A 98 0.14 -11.33 -0.89
N LYS A 99 1.28 -11.42 -1.58
CA LYS A 99 1.95 -12.69 -1.86
C LYS A 99 2.38 -13.40 -0.56
N GLN A 100 2.91 -12.67 0.43
CA GLN A 100 3.26 -13.26 1.73
C GLN A 100 2.02 -13.84 2.43
N VAL A 101 0.93 -13.08 2.49
CA VAL A 101 -0.33 -13.55 3.12
C VAL A 101 -0.92 -14.76 2.39
N ALA A 102 -0.86 -14.79 1.06
CA ALA A 102 -1.29 -15.95 0.26
C ALA A 102 -0.44 -17.19 0.51
N VAL A 103 0.89 -17.02 0.68
CA VAL A 103 1.81 -18.11 1.03
C VAL A 103 1.56 -18.61 2.45
N ASP A 104 1.27 -17.72 3.40
CA ASP A 104 1.02 -18.08 4.79
C ASP A 104 -0.34 -18.78 5.00
N GLN A 105 -1.39 -18.39 4.26
CA GLN A 105 -2.70 -19.07 4.30
C GLN A 105 -2.68 -20.50 3.74
N THR A 106 -1.70 -20.82 2.88
CA THR A 106 -1.52 -22.17 2.31
C THR A 106 -0.63 -23.06 3.20
N SER A 107 0.03 -22.46 4.20
CA SER A 107 1.05 -23.10 5.03
C SER A 107 0.61 -23.12 6.49
N GLU A 108 0.00 -24.21 6.95
CA GLU A 108 -0.07 -24.58 8.39
C GLU A 108 1.32 -24.96 8.96
N GLN A 109 2.42 -24.57 8.32
CA GLN A 109 3.75 -24.88 8.82
C GLN A 109 4.10 -23.96 9.97
N ARG A 110 4.28 -24.55 11.15
CA ARG A 110 5.03 -23.91 12.25
C ARG A 110 6.40 -23.51 11.72
N ARG A 111 6.68 -22.21 11.70
CA ARG A 111 8.01 -21.68 11.41
C ARG A 111 8.63 -21.23 12.72
N THR A 112 9.94 -21.45 12.87
CA THR A 112 10.73 -20.75 13.88
C THR A 112 10.88 -19.30 13.42
N PHE A 113 10.49 -18.37 14.27
CA PHE A 113 10.64 -16.94 14.05
C PHE A 113 11.23 -16.29 15.29
N ASP A 114 11.90 -15.15 15.10
CA ASP A 114 12.37 -14.33 16.20
C ASP A 114 11.21 -13.45 16.69
N LEU A 115 10.79 -13.69 17.94
CA LEU A 115 9.69 -12.96 18.56
C LEU A 115 10.01 -11.47 18.71
N ASN A 116 11.26 -11.10 19.00
CA ASN A 116 11.64 -9.70 19.15
C ASN A 116 11.53 -8.98 17.80
N GLN A 117 12.04 -9.59 16.74
CA GLN A 117 11.94 -9.02 15.39
C GLN A 117 10.47 -8.82 14.98
N LEU A 118 9.62 -9.83 15.22
CA LEU A 118 8.20 -9.75 14.88
C LEU A 118 7.49 -8.62 15.65
N VAL A 119 7.80 -8.47 16.94
CA VAL A 119 7.23 -7.40 17.78
C VAL A 119 7.71 -6.03 17.33
N GLU A 120 8.99 -5.87 17.00
CA GLU A 120 9.54 -4.61 16.49
C GLU A 120 8.92 -4.21 15.15
N ASP A 121 8.77 -5.16 14.23
CA ASP A 121 8.14 -4.92 12.93
C ASP A 121 6.68 -4.50 13.09
N ASN A 122 5.93 -5.12 14.02
CA ASN A 122 4.56 -4.74 14.33
C ASN A 122 4.46 -3.36 15.01
N ILE A 123 5.36 -3.06 15.96
CA ILE A 123 5.41 -1.74 16.60
C ILE A 123 5.74 -0.65 15.57
N ALA A 124 6.69 -0.90 14.66
CA ALA A 124 7.04 0.03 13.59
C ALA A 124 5.88 0.25 12.62
N ALA A 125 5.14 -0.79 12.27
CA ALA A 125 3.96 -0.71 11.39
C ALA A 125 2.79 0.04 12.04
N LEU A 126 2.60 -0.09 13.36
CA LEU A 126 1.53 0.57 14.12
C LEU A 126 1.89 1.98 14.59
N ARG A 127 3.18 2.33 14.65
CA ARG A 127 3.69 3.65 15.08
C ARG A 127 3.02 4.85 14.40
N PRO A 128 2.79 4.86 13.07
CA PRO A 128 2.15 5.99 12.38
C PRO A 128 0.67 6.16 12.74
N GLN A 129 0.01 5.07 13.17
CA GLN A 129 -1.40 5.08 13.59
C GLN A 129 -1.52 5.51 15.06
N LEU A 130 -0.60 5.03 15.90
CA LEU A 130 -0.48 5.43 17.31
C LEU A 130 -0.02 6.88 17.50
N SER A 131 0.71 7.47 16.55
CA SER A 131 1.05 8.91 16.59
C SER A 131 -0.13 9.81 16.18
N ARG A 132 -1.14 9.27 15.49
CA ARG A 132 -2.35 10.01 15.08
C ARG A 132 -3.48 9.92 16.11
N SER A 133 -3.56 8.83 16.85
CA SER A 133 -4.42 8.70 18.02
C SER A 133 -3.59 9.06 19.25
N ALA A 134 -3.76 10.26 19.81
CA ALA A 134 -2.99 10.76 20.96
C ALA A 134 -3.06 9.84 22.20
N VAL A 135 -2.30 8.75 22.21
CA VAL A 135 -2.01 7.92 23.37
C VAL A 135 -0.71 8.47 23.94
N GLY A 136 -0.84 9.14 25.08
CA GLY A 136 0.12 10.10 25.62
C GLY A 136 1.57 9.62 25.65
N ASP A 137 2.42 10.40 24.99
CA ASP A 137 3.86 10.41 25.19
C ASP A 137 4.15 11.07 26.56
N CYS A 138 3.91 10.33 27.64
CA CYS A 138 4.30 10.73 28.98
C CYS A 138 5.60 9.98 29.35
N GLY A 139 6.69 10.29 28.65
CA GLY A 139 7.89 9.49 28.86
C GLY A 139 9.15 9.87 28.12
N ARG A 140 9.51 11.17 28.05
CA ARG A 140 10.90 11.70 28.06
C ARG A 140 10.91 13.14 27.55
N HIS A 141 10.83 14.12 28.46
CA HIS A 141 11.80 15.22 28.56
C HIS A 141 11.35 16.22 29.64
N SER A 142 12.26 16.42 30.58
CA SER A 142 12.46 17.60 31.42
C SER A 142 11.62 18.85 31.13
N ARG A 143 10.90 19.30 32.16
CA ARG A 143 10.66 20.72 32.54
C ARG A 143 10.37 21.70 31.39
N ARG A 144 9.08 21.99 31.15
CA ARG A 144 8.44 23.32 31.26
C ARG A 144 7.19 23.44 30.37
N TYR A 145 6.11 23.93 30.98
CA TYR A 145 4.87 24.49 30.39
C TYR A 145 3.91 23.56 29.64
N CYS A 146 2.89 23.09 30.35
CA CYS A 146 1.53 22.98 29.83
C CYS A 146 0.63 23.88 30.68
N LEU A 147 0.21 25.02 30.12
CA LEU A 147 -0.93 25.80 30.60
C LEU A 147 -1.85 26.04 29.40
N ARG A 148 -3.11 25.63 29.62
CA ARG A 148 -4.31 25.67 28.78
C ARG A 148 -4.47 24.56 27.75
#